data_AF-A0A2V6CFM0-F1
#
_entry.id   AF-A0A2V6CFM0-F1
#
_cell.length_a   1.000
_cell.length_b   1.000
_cell.length_c   1.000
_cell.angle_alpha   90.00
_cell.angle_beta   90.00
_cell.angle_gamma   90.00
#
_symmetry.space_group_name_H-M   'P 1'
#
loop_
_entity.id
_entity.type
_entity.pdbx_description
1 polymer ?
#
loop_
_entity_poly.entity_id
_entity_poly.type
_entity_poly.pdbx_seq_one_letter_code
_entity_poly.pdbx_strand_id
1 'polypeptide(L)'
;MFLSAASVFAQMNPTAYDALRVVGNQVNRDFVNRVVSVTGVDGSPQPATWRILIDDPNARGGIREVEVTDGHISSNRVSTRQVTGTPQGATINPARLNLDSSGAYEVASRTADSSHVPFALVSYTLRTNERGDATWIVTLQNQNRRPVGTIYVGANKGTVTRTEGMFAGAPMDAVVEDRREGEVEDEEHSGDNPIMRSVRHTFYRARQQAQETFKRVRHNFADYIRGKD
;
A
#
# COMPACT_ATOMS: atom_id res chain seq x y z
N MET A 1 -13.35 -38.49 -28.60
CA MET A 1 -13.92 -37.59 -27.57
C MET A 1 -12.77 -36.73 -27.06
N PHE A 2 -12.64 -35.50 -27.57
CA PHE A 2 -11.59 -34.57 -27.15
C PHE A 2 -12.03 -33.86 -25.87
N LEU A 3 -11.30 -34.08 -24.78
CA LEU A 3 -11.43 -33.33 -23.53
C LEU A 3 -10.74 -31.98 -23.71
N SER A 4 -11.53 -30.92 -23.86
CA SER A 4 -11.02 -29.55 -23.76
C SER A 4 -10.72 -29.25 -22.30
N ALA A 5 -9.43 -29.17 -21.96
CA ALA A 5 -8.99 -28.61 -20.68
C ALA A 5 -9.30 -27.11 -20.70
N ALA A 6 -10.33 -26.68 -19.98
CA ALA A 6 -10.53 -25.27 -19.69
C ALA A 6 -9.41 -24.84 -18.73
N SER A 7 -8.47 -24.03 -19.23
CA SER A 7 -7.59 -23.25 -18.37
C SER A 7 -8.48 -22.30 -17.57
N VAL A 8 -8.71 -22.62 -16.29
CA VAL A 8 -9.29 -21.68 -15.34
C VAL A 8 -8.23 -20.59 -15.13
N PHE A 9 -8.29 -19.52 -15.91
CA PHE A 9 -7.69 -18.27 -15.48
C PHE A 9 -8.45 -17.89 -14.21
N ALA A 10 -7.85 -18.12 -13.04
CA ALA A 10 -8.36 -17.58 -11.80
C ALA A 10 -8.55 -16.08 -12.03
N GLN A 11 -9.80 -15.62 -12.06
CA GLN A 11 -10.11 -14.22 -12.23
C GLN A 11 -9.50 -13.50 -11.03
N MET A 12 -8.36 -12.86 -11.24
CA MET A 12 -7.62 -12.21 -10.18
C MET A 12 -8.46 -11.02 -9.71
N ASN A 13 -8.67 -10.89 -8.39
CA ASN A 13 -9.51 -9.83 -7.85
C ASN A 13 -9.01 -8.45 -8.33
N PRO A 14 -9.92 -7.49 -8.58
CA PRO A 14 -9.55 -6.16 -9.05
C PRO A 14 -8.60 -5.44 -8.09
N THR A 15 -7.78 -4.54 -8.64
CA THR A 15 -6.84 -3.76 -7.82
C THR A 15 -7.52 -2.58 -7.12
N ALA A 16 -6.77 -1.87 -6.29
CA ALA A 16 -7.25 -0.63 -5.69
C ALA A 16 -7.54 0.45 -6.75
N TYR A 17 -6.72 0.55 -7.80
CA TYR A 17 -6.99 1.50 -8.89
C TYR A 17 -8.24 1.13 -9.68
N ASP A 18 -8.50 -0.16 -9.92
CA ASP A 18 -9.77 -0.61 -10.48
C ASP A 18 -10.95 -0.14 -9.63
N ALA A 19 -10.88 -0.33 -8.31
CA ALA A 19 -11.93 0.09 -7.38
C ALA A 19 -12.12 1.62 -7.38
N LEU A 20 -11.05 2.40 -7.40
CA LEU A 20 -11.12 3.86 -7.49
C LEU A 20 -11.71 4.33 -8.83
N ARG A 21 -11.39 3.64 -9.93
CA ARG A 21 -11.99 3.89 -11.24
C ARG A 21 -13.50 3.61 -11.23
N VAL A 22 -13.93 2.53 -10.57
CA VAL A 22 -15.35 2.22 -10.36
C VAL A 22 -16.04 3.34 -9.59
N VAL A 23 -15.45 3.82 -8.48
CA VAL A 23 -15.98 4.96 -7.71
C VAL A 23 -16.12 6.21 -8.59
N GLY A 24 -15.09 6.55 -9.35
CA GLY A 24 -15.10 7.71 -10.24
C GLY A 24 -16.16 7.63 -11.34
N ASN A 25 -16.40 6.42 -11.89
CA ASN A 25 -17.34 6.22 -12.98
C ASN A 25 -18.80 6.09 -12.52
N GLN A 26 -19.04 5.43 -11.38
CA GLN A 26 -20.38 5.04 -10.94
C GLN A 26 -20.93 5.91 -9.79
N VAL A 27 -20.08 6.57 -9.00
CA VAL A 27 -20.53 7.44 -7.91
C VAL A 27 -20.38 8.90 -8.28
N ASN A 28 -19.14 9.37 -8.39
CA ASN A 28 -18.82 10.75 -8.74
C ASN A 28 -17.33 10.83 -9.10
N ARG A 29 -17.03 11.38 -10.27
CA ARG A 29 -15.66 11.52 -10.75
C ARG A 29 -14.78 12.37 -9.82
N ASP A 30 -15.33 13.37 -9.15
CA ASP A 30 -14.57 14.25 -8.27
C ASP A 30 -14.16 13.56 -6.96
N PHE A 31 -14.83 12.48 -6.58
CA PHE A 31 -14.51 11.76 -5.34
C PHE A 31 -13.13 11.10 -5.36
N VAL A 32 -12.58 10.77 -6.53
CA VAL A 32 -11.22 10.23 -6.64
C VAL A 32 -10.15 11.24 -6.20
N ASN A 33 -10.46 12.54 -6.21
CA ASN A 33 -9.57 13.62 -5.74
C ASN A 33 -9.71 13.89 -4.24
N ARG A 34 -10.61 13.18 -3.55
CA ARG A 34 -10.98 13.42 -2.16
C ARG A 34 -10.88 12.15 -1.31
N VAL A 35 -10.19 11.14 -1.83
CA VAL A 35 -10.00 9.87 -1.15
C VAL A 35 -9.14 10.10 0.08
N VAL A 36 -9.64 9.69 1.23
CA VAL A 36 -8.98 9.75 2.52
C VAL A 36 -8.18 8.48 2.76
N SER A 37 -8.77 7.32 2.45
CA SER A 37 -8.06 6.04 2.50
C SER A 37 -8.70 4.99 1.61
N VAL A 38 -7.89 3.98 1.25
CA VAL A 38 -8.34 2.75 0.57
C VAL A 38 -7.86 1.56 1.39
N THR A 39 -8.77 0.68 1.79
CA THR A 39 -8.45 -0.52 2.59
C THR A 39 -8.98 -1.76 1.90
N GLY A 40 -8.21 -2.84 1.92
CA GLY A 40 -8.68 -4.16 1.53
C GLY A 40 -7.99 -5.23 2.36
N VAL A 41 -8.69 -6.31 2.70
CA VAL A 41 -8.22 -7.34 3.65
C VAL A 41 -8.32 -8.73 3.06
N ASP A 42 -7.59 -9.68 3.64
CA ASP A 42 -7.58 -11.10 3.22
C ASP A 42 -7.25 -11.29 1.72
N GLY A 43 -6.36 -10.44 1.17
CA GLY A 43 -5.93 -10.53 -0.22
C GLY A 43 -4.94 -11.65 -0.49
N SER A 44 -5.10 -12.32 -1.63
CA SER A 44 -4.15 -13.32 -2.15
C SER A 44 -4.18 -13.36 -3.69
N PRO A 45 -3.44 -12.49 -4.39
CA PRO A 45 -2.71 -11.32 -3.87
C PRO A 45 -3.65 -10.14 -3.58
N GLN A 46 -4.75 -10.00 -4.31
CA GLN A 46 -5.70 -8.89 -4.18
C GLN A 46 -6.94 -9.29 -3.36
N PRO A 47 -7.49 -8.39 -2.54
CA PRO A 47 -8.72 -8.62 -1.80
C PRO A 47 -9.94 -8.56 -2.74
N ALA A 48 -11.00 -9.29 -2.41
CA ALA A 48 -12.25 -9.24 -3.19
C ALA A 48 -13.01 -7.90 -2.99
N THR A 49 -12.86 -7.30 -1.81
CA THR A 49 -13.54 -6.05 -1.43
C THR A 49 -12.55 -4.97 -1.06
N TRP A 50 -12.75 -3.80 -1.66
CA TRP A 50 -12.09 -2.55 -1.33
C TRP A 50 -13.07 -1.62 -0.61
N ARG A 51 -12.67 -1.11 0.56
CA ARG A 51 -13.35 -0.03 1.25
C ARG A 51 -12.62 1.28 0.98
N ILE A 52 -13.35 2.27 0.48
CA ILE A 52 -12.84 3.60 0.16
C ILE A 52 -13.53 4.63 1.06
N LEU A 53 -12.73 5.38 1.80
CA LEU A 53 -13.20 6.53 2.57
C LEU A 53 -12.93 7.80 1.78
N ILE A 54 -13.93 8.67 1.68
CA ILE A 54 -13.94 9.87 0.84
C ILE A 54 -14.37 11.05 1.71
N ASP A 55 -13.65 12.16 1.62
CA ASP A 55 -14.05 13.44 2.19
C ASP A 55 -15.24 13.99 1.38
N ASP A 56 -16.42 14.01 1.98
CA ASP A 56 -17.67 14.48 1.38
C ASP A 56 -18.29 15.55 2.30
N PRO A 57 -18.08 16.84 2.02
CA PRO A 57 -18.47 17.96 2.87
C PRO A 57 -19.98 18.20 2.82
N ASN A 58 -20.64 17.63 1.80
CA ASN A 58 -22.09 17.66 1.67
C ASN A 58 -22.74 16.55 2.51
N ALA A 59 -21.95 15.62 3.04
CA ALA A 59 -22.42 14.50 3.84
C ALA A 59 -22.53 14.90 5.31
N ARG A 60 -23.58 14.41 5.98
CA ARG A 60 -23.78 14.59 7.42
C ARG A 60 -22.74 13.77 8.21
N GLY A 61 -21.57 14.38 8.43
CA GLY A 61 -20.40 13.75 9.05
C GLY A 61 -19.09 13.96 8.28
N GLY A 62 -19.15 14.58 7.10
CA GLY A 62 -17.96 14.93 6.30
C GLY A 62 -17.29 13.75 5.60
N ILE A 63 -17.75 12.52 5.82
CA ILE A 63 -17.13 11.32 5.26
C ILE A 63 -18.18 10.44 4.58
N ARG A 64 -17.85 9.98 3.38
CA ARG A 64 -18.55 8.92 2.65
C ARG A 64 -17.69 7.66 2.60
N GLU A 65 -18.34 6.53 2.76
CA GLU A 65 -17.72 5.21 2.68
C GLU A 65 -18.36 4.44 1.52
N VAL A 66 -17.52 4.00 0.59
CA VAL A 66 -17.92 3.20 -0.56
C VAL A 66 -17.19 1.87 -0.48
N GLU A 67 -17.93 0.78 -0.63
CA GLU A 67 -17.35 -0.56 -0.77
C GLU A 67 -17.52 -1.02 -2.22
N VAL A 68 -16.43 -1.49 -2.80
CA VAL A 68 -16.36 -2.08 -4.13
C VAL A 68 -15.96 -3.54 -3.98
N THR A 69 -16.85 -4.44 -4.36
CA THR A 69 -16.63 -5.89 -4.32
C THR A 69 -16.66 -6.42 -5.75
N ASP A 70 -15.62 -7.17 -6.15
CA ASP A 70 -15.53 -7.79 -7.47
C ASP A 70 -15.82 -6.81 -8.63
N GLY A 71 -15.33 -5.56 -8.48
CA GLY A 71 -15.46 -4.50 -9.49
C GLY A 71 -16.80 -3.75 -9.51
N HIS A 72 -17.68 -3.99 -8.54
CA HIS A 72 -18.99 -3.34 -8.45
C HIS A 72 -19.22 -2.71 -7.09
N ILE A 73 -20.02 -1.63 -7.03
CA ILE A 73 -20.35 -1.00 -5.74
C ILE A 73 -21.31 -1.90 -4.97
N SER A 74 -20.84 -2.44 -3.85
CA SER A 74 -21.65 -3.25 -2.92
C SER A 74 -22.24 -2.40 -1.80
N SER A 75 -21.62 -1.28 -1.44
CA SER A 75 -22.13 -0.32 -0.46
C SER A 75 -21.73 1.11 -0.79
N ASN A 76 -22.62 2.07 -0.51
CA ASN A 76 -22.32 3.50 -0.58
C ASN A 76 -23.11 4.22 0.51
N ARG A 77 -22.42 4.63 1.59
CA ARG A 77 -23.04 5.19 2.79
C ARG A 77 -22.34 6.46 3.24
N VAL A 78 -23.10 7.38 3.83
CA VAL A 78 -22.55 8.53 4.54
C VAL A 78 -22.25 8.10 5.97
N SER A 79 -21.01 8.25 6.41
CA SER A 79 -20.64 7.98 7.80
C SER A 79 -20.98 9.17 8.68
N THR A 80 -21.70 8.92 9.77
CA THR A 80 -21.95 9.91 10.83
C THR A 80 -20.86 9.90 11.90
N ARG A 81 -19.91 8.96 11.85
CA ARG A 81 -18.82 8.82 12.81
C ARG A 81 -17.55 9.43 12.27
N GLN A 82 -16.86 10.21 13.10
CA GLN A 82 -15.47 10.59 12.86
C GLN A 82 -14.63 9.30 12.76
N VAL A 83 -13.90 9.15 11.67
CA VAL A 83 -13.03 7.99 11.46
C VAL A 83 -11.74 8.21 12.25
N THR A 84 -11.64 7.56 13.41
CA THR A 84 -10.47 7.62 14.28
C THR A 84 -9.19 7.26 13.52
N GLY A 85 -8.16 8.09 13.62
CA GLY A 85 -6.84 7.81 13.04
C GLY A 85 -6.62 8.30 11.61
N THR A 86 -7.54 9.08 11.03
CA THR A 86 -7.26 9.87 9.82
C THR A 86 -7.60 11.34 10.08
N PRO A 87 -6.65 12.28 9.91
CA PRO A 87 -6.98 13.69 10.04
C PRO A 87 -8.03 14.05 8.99
N GLN A 88 -9.13 14.67 9.40
CA GLN A 88 -10.13 15.18 8.48
C GLN A 88 -9.43 16.15 7.50
N GLY A 89 -9.57 15.91 6.19
CA GLY A 89 -8.85 16.67 5.14
C GLY A 89 -7.50 16.09 4.70
N ALA A 90 -6.99 15.03 5.33
CA ALA A 90 -5.79 14.32 4.86
C ALA A 90 -6.14 13.42 3.66
N THR A 91 -6.34 14.06 2.51
CA THR A 91 -6.69 13.39 1.26
C THR A 91 -5.45 12.96 0.49
N ILE A 92 -5.54 11.81 -0.14
CA ILE A 92 -4.52 11.28 -1.05
C ILE A 92 -4.53 12.14 -2.31
N ASN A 93 -3.37 12.64 -2.71
CA ASN A 93 -3.21 13.34 -3.99
C ASN A 93 -3.05 12.32 -5.14
N PRO A 94 -4.07 12.11 -6.00
CA PRO A 94 -4.02 11.12 -7.06
C PRO A 94 -2.92 11.39 -8.11
N ALA A 95 -2.53 12.65 -8.31
CA ALA A 95 -1.49 13.00 -9.28
C ALA A 95 -0.08 12.51 -8.87
N ARG A 96 0.12 12.17 -7.59
CA ARG A 96 1.37 11.63 -7.05
C ARG A 96 1.35 10.12 -6.87
N LEU A 97 0.24 9.46 -7.21
CA LEU A 97 0.09 8.01 -7.12
C LEU A 97 0.69 7.34 -8.36
N ASN A 98 1.71 6.52 -8.14
CA ASN A 98 2.45 5.81 -9.18
C ASN A 98 2.57 4.30 -8.90
N LEU A 99 1.93 3.84 -7.83
CA LEU A 99 1.98 2.45 -7.38
C LEU A 99 0.59 2.01 -6.96
N ASP A 100 0.05 1.05 -7.70
CA ASP A 100 -1.20 0.36 -7.37
C ASP A 100 -0.95 -0.77 -6.34
N SER A 101 -2.02 -1.38 -5.83
CA SER A 101 -1.97 -2.47 -4.86
C SER A 101 -1.26 -3.73 -5.39
N SER A 102 -1.29 -3.97 -6.70
CA SER A 102 -0.53 -5.05 -7.36
C SER A 102 0.98 -4.82 -7.25
N GLY A 103 1.45 -3.63 -7.56
CA GLY A 103 2.87 -3.29 -7.40
C GLY A 103 3.29 -3.19 -5.93
N ALA A 104 2.41 -2.72 -5.04
CA ALA A 104 2.64 -2.74 -3.60
C ALA A 104 2.80 -4.18 -3.07
N TYR A 105 2.00 -5.13 -3.58
CA TYR A 105 2.15 -6.56 -3.29
C TYR A 105 3.51 -7.09 -3.73
N GLU A 106 3.94 -6.81 -4.97
CA GLU A 106 5.24 -7.30 -5.45
C GLU A 106 6.41 -6.77 -4.62
N VAL A 107 6.38 -5.48 -4.26
CA VAL A 107 7.37 -4.87 -3.36
C VAL A 107 7.34 -5.55 -1.98
N ALA A 108 6.14 -5.78 -1.44
CA ALA A 108 5.98 -6.39 -0.13
C ALA A 108 6.44 -7.86 -0.10
N SER A 109 6.04 -8.66 -1.10
CA SER A 109 6.44 -10.05 -1.27
C SER A 109 7.96 -10.17 -1.36
N ARG A 110 8.60 -9.34 -2.20
CA ARG A 110 10.05 -9.36 -2.36
C ARG A 110 10.79 -8.99 -1.07
N THR A 111 10.23 -8.06 -0.31
CA THR A 111 10.77 -7.66 1.00
C THR A 111 10.65 -8.82 2.00
N ALA A 112 9.48 -9.46 2.07
CA ALA A 112 9.22 -10.61 2.94
C ALA A 112 10.16 -11.80 2.62
N ASP A 113 10.35 -12.10 1.34
CA ASP A 113 11.28 -13.13 0.87
C ASP A 113 12.71 -12.84 1.34
N SER A 114 13.15 -11.58 1.22
CA SER A 114 14.46 -11.14 1.68
C SER A 114 14.61 -11.22 3.21
N SER A 115 13.49 -11.07 3.95
CA SER A 115 13.43 -11.22 5.40
C SER A 115 13.20 -12.66 5.86
N HIS A 116 12.99 -13.61 4.95
CA HIS A 116 12.58 -14.99 5.25
C HIS A 116 11.29 -15.06 6.10
N VAL A 117 10.34 -14.14 5.85
CA VAL A 117 9.05 -14.11 6.54
C VAL A 117 7.98 -14.74 5.65
N PRO A 118 7.53 -15.98 5.94
CA PRO A 118 6.46 -16.61 5.18
C PRO A 118 5.11 -15.97 5.51
N PHE A 119 4.26 -15.81 4.52
CA PHE A 119 2.90 -15.30 4.67
C PHE A 119 1.95 -16.00 3.68
N ALA A 120 0.66 -15.87 3.93
CA ALA A 120 -0.41 -16.47 3.12
C ALA A 120 -1.39 -15.43 2.58
N LEU A 121 -1.67 -14.40 3.38
CA LEU A 121 -2.64 -13.35 3.07
C LEU A 121 -2.01 -11.97 3.26
N VAL A 122 -2.60 -10.97 2.61
CA VAL A 122 -2.16 -9.59 2.67
C VAL A 122 -3.34 -8.66 2.91
N SER A 123 -3.17 -7.73 3.84
CA SER A 123 -4.08 -6.60 4.05
C SER A 123 -3.40 -5.31 3.62
N TYR A 124 -4.15 -4.45 2.95
CA TYR A 124 -3.68 -3.21 2.36
C TYR A 124 -4.36 -2.01 2.99
N THR A 125 -3.61 -0.95 3.22
CA THR A 125 -4.15 0.38 3.50
C THR A 125 -3.34 1.44 2.77
N LEU A 126 -3.96 2.17 1.85
CA LEU A 126 -3.42 3.40 1.29
C LEU A 126 -3.96 4.59 2.09
N ARG A 127 -3.06 5.43 2.59
CA ARG A 127 -3.39 6.71 3.25
C ARG A 127 -2.23 7.68 3.16
N THR A 128 -2.46 8.94 3.48
CA THR A 128 -1.36 9.91 3.69
C THR A 128 -0.68 9.67 5.03
N ASN A 129 0.64 9.74 5.07
CA ASN A 129 1.40 9.80 6.31
C ASN A 129 1.39 11.23 6.89
N GLU A 130 2.10 11.44 8.00
CA GLU A 130 2.22 12.75 8.69
C GLU A 130 2.84 13.85 7.82
N ARG A 131 3.62 13.49 6.80
CA ARG A 131 4.22 14.41 5.83
C ARG A 131 3.28 14.74 4.65
N GLY A 132 2.09 14.16 4.63
CA GLY A 132 1.14 14.28 3.51
C GLY A 132 1.48 13.41 2.29
N ASP A 133 2.45 12.51 2.40
CA ASP A 133 2.80 11.59 1.32
C ASP A 133 1.95 10.31 1.37
N ALA A 134 1.39 9.94 0.22
CA ALA A 134 0.63 8.70 0.09
C ALA A 134 1.53 7.48 0.32
N THR A 135 1.12 6.62 1.25
CA THR A 135 1.87 5.46 1.72
C THR A 135 0.94 4.24 1.74
N TRP A 136 1.37 3.17 1.08
CA TRP A 136 0.81 1.84 1.25
C TRP A 136 1.34 1.23 2.54
N ILE A 137 0.43 0.73 3.37
CA ILE A 137 0.70 -0.09 4.54
C ILE A 137 0.23 -1.48 4.18
N VAL A 138 1.19 -2.40 4.05
CA VAL A 138 0.96 -3.77 3.61
C VAL A 138 1.25 -4.69 4.79
N THR A 139 0.19 -5.25 5.37
CA THR A 139 0.30 -6.19 6.48
C THR A 139 0.23 -7.62 5.97
N LEU A 140 1.31 -8.37 6.19
CA LEU A 140 1.43 -9.77 5.85
C LEU A 140 0.85 -10.63 6.97
N GLN A 141 0.09 -11.65 6.62
CA GLN A 141 -0.61 -12.51 7.56
C GLN A 141 -0.35 -13.98 7.25
N ASN A 142 -0.28 -14.82 8.29
CA ASN A 142 -0.25 -16.27 8.12
C ASN A 142 -1.65 -16.84 7.81
N GLN A 143 -1.75 -18.16 7.66
CA GLN A 143 -3.00 -18.87 7.36
C GLN A 143 -4.10 -18.66 8.43
N ASN A 144 -3.72 -18.30 9.66
CA ASN A 144 -4.65 -18.01 10.75
C ASN A 144 -5.01 -16.51 10.85
N ARG A 145 -4.75 -15.73 9.79
CA ARG A 145 -4.93 -14.26 9.72
C ARG A 145 -4.13 -13.48 10.76
N ARG A 146 -3.13 -14.09 11.40
CA ARG A 146 -2.27 -13.37 12.37
C ARG A 146 -1.22 -12.56 11.62
N PRO A 147 -1.02 -11.28 11.97
CA PRO A 147 0.02 -10.45 11.35
C PRO A 147 1.40 -11.03 11.67
N VAL A 148 2.21 -11.21 10.63
CA VAL A 148 3.61 -11.66 10.72
C VAL A 148 4.60 -10.57 10.32
N GLY A 149 4.12 -9.49 9.71
CA GLY A 149 4.87 -8.26 9.55
C GLY A 149 4.10 -7.20 8.78
N THR A 150 4.56 -5.95 8.86
CA THR A 150 3.96 -4.80 8.16
C THR A 150 5.04 -4.06 7.39
N ILE A 151 4.76 -3.67 6.15
CA ILE A 151 5.67 -2.94 5.26
C ILE A 151 5.01 -1.63 4.85
N TYR A 152 5.75 -0.54 4.98
CA TYR A 152 5.32 0.79 4.55
C TYR A 152 6.03 1.14 3.25
N VAL A 153 5.27 1.36 2.19
CA VAL A 153 5.77 1.62 0.84
C VAL A 153 5.24 2.96 0.36
N GLY A 154 6.12 3.90 0.01
CA GLY A 154 5.70 5.18 -0.56
C GLY A 154 5.02 4.97 -1.92
N ALA A 155 3.76 5.38 -2.06
CA ALA A 155 2.96 5.13 -3.27
C ALA A 155 3.40 5.94 -4.51
N ASN A 156 4.30 6.92 -4.32
CA ASN A 156 4.88 7.72 -5.39
C ASN A 156 6.18 7.11 -5.95
N LYS A 157 7.06 6.61 -5.08
CA LYS A 157 8.43 6.17 -5.43
C LYS A 157 8.68 4.66 -5.23
N GLY A 158 7.70 3.93 -4.69
CA GLY A 158 7.85 2.53 -4.29
C GLY A 158 8.90 2.26 -3.22
N THR A 159 9.38 3.30 -2.54
CA THR A 159 10.41 3.18 -1.51
C THR A 159 9.82 2.55 -0.27
N VAL A 160 10.44 1.45 0.21
CA VAL A 160 10.14 0.89 1.52
C VAL A 160 10.71 1.82 2.59
N THR A 161 9.85 2.48 3.36
CA THR A 161 10.23 3.47 4.38
C THR A 161 10.33 2.86 5.76
N ARG A 162 9.56 1.79 6.03
CA ARG A 162 9.51 1.15 7.35
C ARG A 162 9.06 -0.30 7.22
N THR A 163 9.55 -1.16 8.11
CA THR A 163 9.10 -2.54 8.27
C THR A 163 8.93 -2.86 9.75
N GLU A 164 7.92 -3.65 10.09
CA GLU A 164 7.64 -4.14 11.44
C GLU A 164 7.51 -5.66 11.41
N GLY A 165 7.98 -6.37 12.44
CA GLY A 165 7.94 -7.84 12.50
C GLY A 165 8.87 -8.56 11.51
N MET A 166 9.71 -7.79 10.79
CA MET A 166 10.67 -8.29 9.81
C MET A 166 12.10 -8.00 10.27
N PHE A 167 13.08 -8.66 9.65
CA PHE A 167 14.49 -8.38 9.88
C PHE A 167 14.87 -8.35 11.39
N ALA A 168 14.45 -9.38 12.14
CA ALA A 168 14.68 -9.52 13.57
C ALA A 168 14.13 -8.39 14.47
N GLY A 169 13.10 -7.66 14.01
CA GLY A 169 12.41 -6.64 14.83
C GLY A 169 13.18 -5.33 14.97
N ALA A 170 14.18 -5.08 14.12
CA ALA A 170 14.93 -3.84 14.13
C ALA A 170 14.01 -2.63 13.81
N PRO A 171 13.93 -1.62 14.69
CA PRO A 171 13.22 -0.39 14.38
C PRO A 171 14.02 0.41 13.35
N MET A 172 13.33 0.84 12.29
CA MET A 172 13.93 1.53 11.12
C MET A 172 13.86 3.06 11.22
N ASP A 173 13.58 3.59 12.41
CA ASP A 173 13.62 5.02 12.73
C ASP A 173 15.03 5.61 12.71
N ALA A 174 16.08 4.78 12.69
CA ALA A 174 17.46 5.20 12.48
C ALA A 174 17.80 5.57 11.00
N VAL A 175 16.84 5.52 10.08
CA VAL A 175 17.02 5.95 8.69
C VAL A 175 15.89 6.89 8.29
N VAL A 176 15.78 7.99 9.03
CA VAL A 176 15.11 9.20 8.53
C VAL A 176 15.91 9.71 7.34
N GLU A 177 15.22 10.05 6.25
CA GLU A 177 15.76 10.92 5.19
C GLU A 177 16.22 12.24 5.83
N ASP A 178 17.47 12.30 6.28
CA ASP A 178 18.21 13.55 6.31
C ASP A 178 19.26 13.48 5.20
N ARG A 179 18.77 13.59 3.96
CA ARG A 179 19.62 14.05 2.86
C ARG A 179 19.74 15.56 3.02
N ARG A 180 20.55 16.00 3.99
CA ARG A 180 21.42 17.14 3.76
C ARG A 180 22.70 16.57 3.17
N GLU A 181 22.94 16.85 1.90
CA GLU A 181 24.30 16.80 1.37
C GLU A 181 25.11 17.83 2.18
N GLY A 182 25.89 17.32 3.13
CA GLY A 182 26.71 18.11 4.02
C GLY A 182 27.31 17.17 5.07
N GLU A 183 28.57 16.81 4.85
CA GLU A 183 29.52 16.22 5.80
C GLU A 183 28.92 15.32 6.89
N VAL A 184 29.01 14.01 6.67
CA VAL A 184 29.03 13.07 7.80
C VAL A 184 30.50 12.78 8.06
N GLU A 185 31.12 13.62 8.89
CA GLU A 185 32.25 13.18 9.69
C GLU A 185 31.79 12.00 10.54
N ASP A 186 32.69 11.02 10.65
CA ASP A 186 32.49 9.75 11.36
C ASP A 186 32.08 9.96 12.82
N GLU A 187 30.77 10.06 13.11
CA GLU A 187 30.27 9.89 14.47
C GLU A 187 29.97 8.41 14.73
N GLU A 188 31.05 7.68 15.00
CA GLU A 188 31.04 6.47 15.81
C GLU A 188 30.44 6.80 17.20
N HIS A 189 29.15 6.52 17.40
CA HIS A 189 28.66 6.35 18.78
C HIS A 189 27.65 5.22 18.95
N SER A 190 28.10 4.25 19.74
CA SER A 190 27.33 3.26 20.52
C SER A 190 26.85 1.99 19.81
N GLY A 191 27.60 0.90 19.99
CA GLY A 191 27.07 -0.47 19.94
C GLY A 191 27.13 -1.16 18.58
N ASP A 192 28.34 -1.37 18.05
CA ASP A 192 28.58 -2.08 16.78
C ASP A 192 28.34 -3.59 16.92
N ASN A 193 27.07 -3.97 17.08
CA ASN A 193 26.66 -5.37 17.12
C ASN A 193 26.72 -5.95 15.70
N PRO A 194 27.53 -7.00 15.42
CA PRO A 194 27.62 -7.61 14.10
C PRO A 194 26.26 -8.06 13.55
N ILE A 195 25.31 -8.39 14.44
CA ILE A 195 23.93 -8.72 14.07
C ILE A 195 23.23 -7.49 13.47
N MET A 196 23.36 -6.32 14.09
CA MET A 196 22.72 -5.07 13.63
C MET A 196 23.28 -4.62 12.28
N ARG A 197 24.60 -4.76 12.07
CA ARG A 197 25.25 -4.47 10.79
C ARG A 197 24.75 -5.39 9.67
N SER A 198 24.59 -6.68 9.95
CA SER A 198 24.05 -7.67 9.01
C SER A 198 22.59 -7.39 8.65
N VAL A 199 21.76 -7.06 9.65
CA VAL A 199 20.36 -6.67 9.48
C VAL A 199 20.24 -5.41 8.60
N ARG A 200 21.05 -4.38 8.87
CA ARG A 200 21.05 -3.14 8.08
C ARG A 200 21.43 -3.40 6.62
N HIS A 201 22.43 -4.24 6.39
CA HIS A 201 22.88 -4.59 5.04
C HIS A 201 21.84 -5.42 4.27
N THR A 202 21.21 -6.42 4.89
CA THR A 202 20.14 -7.21 4.25
C THR A 202 18.93 -6.33 3.91
N PHE A 203 18.55 -5.40 4.79
CA PHE A 203 17.51 -4.44 4.51
C PHE A 203 17.85 -3.52 3.33
N TYR A 204 19.05 -2.94 3.26
CA TYR A 204 19.40 -2.06 2.14
C TYR A 204 19.35 -2.78 0.80
N ARG A 205 19.76 -4.05 0.75
CA ARG A 205 19.61 -4.89 -0.43
C ARG A 205 18.14 -5.13 -0.76
N ALA A 206 17.31 -5.46 0.22
CA ALA A 206 15.86 -5.62 0.01
C ALA A 206 15.22 -4.34 -0.53
N ARG A 207 15.61 -3.17 -0.01
CA ARG A 207 15.14 -1.87 -0.49
C ARG A 207 15.55 -1.58 -1.92
N GLN A 208 16.80 -1.87 -2.30
CA GLN A 208 17.25 -1.73 -3.69
C GLN A 208 16.46 -2.65 -4.63
N GLN A 209 16.25 -3.90 -4.24
CA GLN A 209 15.45 -4.85 -5.02
C GLN A 209 14.00 -4.40 -5.16
N ALA A 210 13.38 -3.94 -4.07
CA ALA A 210 12.05 -3.35 -4.08
C ALA A 210 11.95 -2.14 -5.03
N GLN A 211 12.99 -1.31 -5.08
CA GLN A 211 13.04 -0.17 -5.99
C GLN A 211 13.14 -0.59 -7.46
N GLU A 212 13.88 -1.66 -7.77
CA GLU A 212 13.90 -2.23 -9.12
C GLU A 212 12.56 -2.87 -9.51
N THR A 213 11.90 -3.56 -8.57
CA THR A 213 10.53 -4.05 -8.75
C THR A 213 9.58 -2.88 -9.04
N PHE A 214 9.64 -1.82 -8.23
CA PHE A 214 8.84 -0.61 -8.41
C PHE A 214 8.97 -0.03 -9.83
N LYS A 215 10.20 0.13 -10.34
CA LYS A 215 10.43 0.67 -11.69
C LYS A 215 9.68 -0.11 -12.78
N ARG A 216 9.50 -1.42 -12.59
CA ARG A 216 8.79 -2.31 -13.52
C ARG A 216 7.27 -2.22 -13.39
N VAL A 217 6.76 -2.06 -12.17
CA VAL A 217 5.32 -2.08 -11.86
C VAL A 217 4.69 -0.70 -11.69
N ARG A 218 5.47 0.36 -11.92
CA ARG A 218 5.01 1.73 -11.76
C ARG A 218 3.93 2.06 -12.80
N HIS A 219 2.74 2.40 -12.33
CA HIS A 219 1.62 2.85 -13.15
C HIS A 219 1.05 4.14 -12.57
N ASN A 220 0.94 5.19 -13.39
CA ASN A 220 0.46 6.48 -12.92
C ASN A 220 -1.05 6.46 -12.83
N PHE A 221 -1.60 6.77 -11.66
CA PHE A 221 -3.05 6.71 -11.46
C PHE A 221 -3.82 7.70 -12.36
N ALA A 222 -3.28 8.88 -12.65
CA ALA A 222 -3.97 9.87 -13.47
C ALA A 222 -4.08 9.46 -14.94
N ASP A 223 -3.12 8.69 -15.45
CA ASP A 223 -3.15 8.12 -16.80
C ASP A 223 -4.03 6.86 -16.84
N TYR A 224 -3.95 6.02 -15.80
CA TYR A 224 -4.82 4.86 -15.58
C TYR A 224 -6.31 5.21 -15.68
N ILE A 225 -6.78 6.21 -14.91
CA ILE A 225 -8.20 6.60 -14.90
C ILE A 225 -8.66 7.23 -16.23
N ARG A 226 -7.72 7.70 -17.06
CA ARG A 226 -8.02 8.24 -18.40
C ARG A 226 -8.00 7.15 -19.48
N GLY A 227 -7.64 5.91 -19.14
CA GLY A 227 -7.47 4.81 -20.09
C GLY A 227 -6.28 5.00 -21.02
N LYS A 228 -5.20 5.63 -20.53
CA LYS A 228 -3.97 5.93 -21.29
C LYS A 228 -2.77 5.05 -20.91
N ASP A 229 -2.98 4.12 -19.98
CA ASP A 229 -2.01 3.13 -19.53
C ASP A 229 -2.04 1.87 -20.41
#